data_AF-A0A963U0K7-F1
#
_entry.id   AF-A0A963U0K7-F1
#
_cell.length_a   1.000
_cell.length_b   1.000
_cell.length_c   1.000
_cell.angle_alpha   90.00
_cell.angle_beta   90.00
_cell.angle_gamma   90.00
#
_symmetry.space_group_name_H-M   'P 1'
#
loop_
_entity.id
_entity.type
_entity.pdbx_description
1 polymer ?
#
loop_
_entity_poly.entity_id
_entity_poly.type
_entity_poly.pdbx_seq_one_letter_code
_entity_poly.pdbx_strand_id
1 'polypeptide(L)'
;MPSYTWATPRKAFEYYLSYAGRTPADLWRAVNDGHVRVQIKGVEFSGKQIRALLELLHADVQESEREYELPIWMAVNVDDVERALCGALLPDKRRGRPPKRSDQKRREFQWAQSVSGMLGSGEAGSVADAARLLIARGEIDGNSDAAKVKKVVRAFYRIFRRD
;
A
#
# COMPACT_ATOMS: atom_id res chain seq x y z
N MET A 1 19.14 1.15 2.94
CA MET A 1 18.39 1.88 3.99
C MET A 1 17.13 1.10 4.30
N PRO A 2 16.86 0.72 5.57
CA PRO A 2 15.60 0.07 5.91
C PRO A 2 14.46 1.06 5.66
N SER A 3 13.62 0.74 4.70
CA SER A 3 12.47 1.55 4.28
C SER A 3 11.31 1.23 5.22
N TYR A 4 11.30 1.83 6.40
CA TYR A 4 10.18 1.69 7.33
C TYR A 4 8.89 2.18 6.66
N THR A 5 7.91 1.29 6.55
CA THR A 5 6.57 1.64 6.08
C THR A 5 5.68 1.84 7.30
N TRP A 6 5.15 3.05 7.47
CA TRP A 6 4.22 3.39 8.55
C TRP A 6 2.78 3.22 8.05
N ALA A 7 1.93 2.56 8.83
CA ALA A 7 0.54 2.31 8.48
C ALA A 7 -0.38 2.64 9.66
N THR A 8 -1.60 3.11 9.39
CA THR A 8 -2.62 3.24 10.44
C THR A 8 -2.97 1.84 10.99
N PRO A 9 -3.41 1.72 12.26
CA PRO A 9 -3.82 0.45 12.86
C PRO A 9 -4.81 -0.33 11.99
N ARG A 10 -5.81 0.36 11.43
CA ARG A 10 -6.78 -0.24 10.52
C ARG A 10 -6.12 -0.87 9.28
N LYS A 11 -5.17 -0.18 8.64
CA LYS A 11 -4.44 -0.74 7.49
C LYS A 11 -3.52 -1.87 7.91
N ALA A 12 -2.87 -1.75 9.07
CA ALA A 12 -2.05 -2.82 9.62
C ALA A 12 -2.89 -4.09 9.84
N PHE A 13 -4.10 -3.92 10.37
CA PHE A 13 -5.04 -5.01 10.58
C PHE A 13 -5.51 -5.64 9.26
N GLU A 14 -6.07 -4.82 8.36
CA GLU A 14 -6.63 -5.28 7.08
C GLU A 14 -5.61 -6.05 6.24
N TYR A 15 -4.34 -5.62 6.22
CA TYR A 15 -3.34 -6.17 5.31
C TYR A 15 -2.40 -7.21 5.89
N TYR A 16 -2.13 -7.17 7.20
CA TYR A 16 -1.12 -8.04 7.81
C TYR A 16 -1.71 -8.99 8.84
N LEU A 17 -2.64 -8.51 9.67
CA LEU A 17 -3.15 -9.29 10.80
C LEU A 17 -4.34 -10.17 10.43
N SER A 18 -5.21 -9.70 9.53
CA SER A 18 -6.37 -10.45 9.03
C SER A 18 -5.96 -11.81 8.44
N TYR A 19 -4.88 -11.83 7.65
CA TYR A 19 -4.33 -13.05 7.04
C TYR A 19 -3.58 -13.94 8.02
N ALA A 20 -3.06 -13.37 9.12
CA ALA A 20 -2.35 -14.10 10.15
C ALA A 20 -3.28 -14.63 11.27
N GLY A 21 -4.60 -14.44 11.15
CA GLY A 21 -5.57 -14.84 12.16
C GLY A 21 -5.41 -14.10 13.50
N ARG A 22 -4.83 -12.89 13.46
CA ARG A 22 -4.59 -12.05 14.64
C ARG A 22 -5.72 -11.04 14.83
N THR A 23 -5.92 -10.62 16.07
CA THR A 23 -6.96 -9.67 16.48
C THR A 23 -6.39 -8.26 16.67
N PRO A 24 -7.24 -7.21 16.70
CA PRO A 24 -6.80 -5.86 17.07
C PRO A 24 -6.15 -5.80 18.46
N ALA A 25 -6.62 -6.63 19.40
CA ALA A 25 -6.05 -6.77 20.74
C ALA A 25 -4.60 -7.29 20.72
N ASP A 26 -4.25 -8.19 19.79
CA ASP A 26 -2.87 -8.66 19.63
C ASP A 26 -1.93 -7.52 19.20
N LEU A 27 -2.42 -6.64 18.31
CA LEU A 27 -1.68 -5.46 17.87
C LEU A 27 -1.51 -4.45 19.01
N TRP A 28 -2.58 -4.21 19.77
CA TRP A 28 -2.53 -3.34 20.95
C TRP A 28 -1.50 -3.85 21.95
N ARG A 29 -1.50 -5.15 22.27
CA ARG A 29 -0.53 -5.76 23.18
C ARG A 29 0.89 -5.64 22.67
N ALA A 30 1.15 -5.94 21.40
CA ALA A 30 2.49 -5.82 20.83
C ALA A 30 3.03 -4.38 20.85
N VAL A 31 2.17 -3.39 20.69
CA VAL A 31 2.52 -1.98 20.87
C VAL A 31 2.77 -1.66 22.34
N ASN A 32 1.90 -2.09 23.25
CA ASN A 32 2.01 -1.87 24.68
C ASN A 32 3.29 -2.50 25.28
N ASP A 33 3.67 -3.67 24.78
CA ASP A 33 4.89 -4.39 25.20
C ASP A 33 6.16 -3.81 24.56
N GLY A 34 6.00 -2.89 23.60
CA GLY A 34 7.10 -2.22 22.92
C GLY A 34 7.74 -3.04 21.80
N HIS A 35 7.08 -4.10 21.34
CA HIS A 35 7.52 -4.91 20.20
C HIS A 35 7.27 -4.21 18.86
N VAL A 36 6.29 -3.30 18.80
CA VAL A 36 5.93 -2.53 17.61
C VAL A 36 6.12 -1.05 17.87
N ARG A 37 6.96 -0.40 17.05
CA ARG A 37 7.15 1.06 17.12
C ARG A 37 5.94 1.80 16.60
N VAL A 38 5.68 2.96 17.20
CA VAL A 38 4.53 3.81 16.89
C VAL A 38 4.96 5.24 16.61
N GLN A 39 4.31 5.82 15.62
CA GLN A 39 4.43 7.20 15.22
C GLN A 39 3.08 7.91 15.39
N ILE A 40 3.08 9.14 15.89
CA ILE A 40 1.90 10.00 15.99
C ILE A 40 2.24 11.30 15.25
N LYS A 41 1.42 11.67 14.26
CA LYS A 41 1.62 12.88 13.43
C LYS A 41 3.05 13.02 12.86
N GLY A 42 3.68 11.92 12.48
CA GLY A 42 5.03 11.94 11.91
C GLY A 42 6.18 11.87 12.93
N VAL A 43 5.88 11.84 14.23
CA VAL A 43 6.90 11.74 15.29
C VAL A 43 6.86 10.36 15.92
N GLU A 44 8.01 9.68 15.99
CA GLU A 44 8.16 8.39 16.66
C GLU A 44 8.24 8.61 18.17
N PHE A 45 7.50 7.79 18.93
CA PHE A 45 7.48 7.86 20.38
C PHE A 45 8.14 6.61 20.97
N SER A 46 8.80 6.77 22.11
CA SER A 46 9.38 5.63 22.83
C SER A 46 8.28 4.68 23.34
N GLY A 47 8.58 3.39 23.46
CA GLY A 47 7.64 2.41 23.99
C GLY A 47 7.09 2.76 25.38
N LYS A 48 7.91 3.41 26.23
CA LYS A 48 7.46 3.91 27.55
C LYS A 48 6.39 5.00 27.43
N GLN A 49 6.58 5.95 26.51
CA GLN A 49 5.61 7.02 26.28
C GLN A 49 4.32 6.49 25.68
N ILE A 50 4.42 5.53 24.75
CA ILE A 50 3.25 4.89 24.14
C ILE A 50 2.47 4.07 25.17
N ARG A 51 3.15 3.29 26.02
CA ARG A 51 2.50 2.55 27.12
C ARG A 51 1.73 3.48 28.05
N ALA A 52 2.38 4.54 28.54
CA ALA A 52 1.71 5.53 29.38
C ALA A 52 0.50 6.16 28.67
N LEU A 53 0.60 6.43 27.36
CA LEU A 53 -0.50 6.97 26.56
C LEU A 53 -1.66 5.97 26.41
N LEU A 54 -1.37 4.69 26.20
CA LEU A 54 -2.39 3.63 26.13
C LEU A 54 -3.07 3.41 27.47
N GLU A 55 -2.32 3.44 28.58
CA GLU A 55 -2.86 3.39 29.94
C GLU A 55 -3.81 4.57 30.21
N LEU A 56 -3.43 5.79 29.78
CA LEU A 56 -4.26 6.98 29.90
C LEU A 56 -5.58 6.89 29.14
N LEU A 57 -5.61 6.19 27.99
CA LEU A 57 -6.85 5.98 27.23
C LEU A 57 -7.85 5.08 27.96
N HIS A 58 -7.38 4.24 28.89
CA HIS A 58 -8.20 3.32 29.66
C HIS A 58 -8.33 3.71 31.14
N ALA A 59 -7.78 4.85 31.55
CA ALA A 59 -7.69 5.27 32.95
C ALA A 59 -9.07 5.34 33.63
N ASP A 60 -10.07 5.85 32.94
CA ASP A 60 -11.44 6.03 33.45
C ASP A 60 -12.42 4.97 32.93
N VAL A 61 -11.91 3.91 32.28
CA VAL A 61 -12.73 2.85 31.67
C VAL A 61 -12.65 1.58 32.51
N GLN A 62 -13.80 1.04 32.93
CA GLN A 62 -13.87 -0.24 33.63
C GLN A 62 -13.29 -1.35 32.76
N GLU A 63 -12.57 -2.30 33.37
CA GLU A 63 -11.84 -3.34 32.63
C GLU A 63 -12.73 -4.19 31.72
N SER A 64 -13.99 -4.40 32.10
CA SER A 64 -15.01 -5.10 31.30
C SER A 64 -15.46 -4.33 30.05
N GLU A 65 -15.24 -3.02 30.00
CA GLU A 65 -15.62 -2.13 28.91
C GLU A 65 -14.42 -1.67 28.07
N ARG A 66 -13.20 -2.13 28.40
CA ARG A 66 -11.99 -1.71 27.68
C ARG A 66 -11.92 -2.34 26.29
N GLU A 67 -11.94 -1.48 25.28
CA GLU A 67 -11.62 -1.85 23.91
C GLU A 67 -10.09 -1.79 23.71
N TYR A 68 -9.49 -2.95 23.44
CA TYR A 68 -8.06 -3.09 23.15
C TYR A 68 -7.78 -2.84 21.66
N GLU A 69 -8.16 -1.67 21.18
CA GLU A 69 -7.87 -1.20 19.82
C GLU A 69 -6.95 0.02 19.85
N LEU A 70 -6.04 0.10 18.88
CA LEU A 70 -5.16 1.25 18.76
C LEU A 70 -5.92 2.43 18.10
N PRO A 71 -5.79 3.65 18.64
CA PRO A 71 -6.43 4.81 18.04
C PRO A 71 -5.99 5.07 16.59
N ILE A 72 -6.95 5.50 15.76
CA ILE A 72 -6.75 5.72 14.31
C ILE A 72 -5.70 6.78 13.98
N TRP A 73 -5.38 7.68 14.92
CA TRP A 73 -4.38 8.74 14.76
C TRP A 73 -2.94 8.26 15.02
N MET A 74 -2.78 7.01 15.49
CA MET A 74 -1.48 6.35 15.55
C MET A 74 -1.11 5.75 14.19
N ALA A 75 0.18 5.60 13.95
CA ALA A 75 0.73 4.80 12.87
C ALA A 75 1.73 3.79 13.44
N VAL A 76 1.61 2.53 13.03
CA VAL A 76 2.48 1.43 13.47
C VAL A 76 3.52 1.13 12.42
N ASN A 77 4.70 0.70 12.87
CA ASN A 77 5.76 0.25 11.99
C ASN A 77 5.41 -1.14 11.42
N VAL A 78 5.22 -1.22 10.11
CA VAL A 78 4.79 -2.45 9.44
C VAL A 78 5.81 -3.58 9.58
N ASP A 79 7.11 -3.28 9.49
CA ASP A 79 8.14 -4.31 9.59
C ASP A 79 8.15 -4.96 10.98
N ASP A 80 7.90 -4.16 12.01
CA ASP A 80 7.81 -4.66 13.38
C ASP A 80 6.51 -5.44 13.62
N VAL A 81 5.38 -5.00 13.04
CA VAL A 81 4.13 -5.76 13.05
C VAL A 81 4.35 -7.14 12.43
N GLU A 82 4.96 -7.19 11.25
CA GLU A 82 5.18 -8.46 10.56
C GLU A 82 6.17 -9.35 11.32
N ARG A 83 7.23 -8.77 11.90
CA ARG A 83 8.19 -9.52 12.72
C ARG A 83 7.57 -10.07 13.99
N ALA A 84 6.83 -9.24 14.72
CA ALA A 84 6.31 -9.58 16.05
C ALA A 84 5.05 -10.45 15.99
N LEU A 85 4.16 -10.21 15.02
CA LEU A 85 2.83 -10.81 14.99
C LEU A 85 2.63 -11.83 13.87
N CYS A 86 3.42 -11.73 12.80
CA CYS A 86 3.22 -12.53 11.60
C CYS A 86 4.33 -13.56 11.33
N GLY A 87 5.56 -13.36 11.81
CA GLY A 87 6.66 -14.34 11.69
C GLY A 87 6.86 -14.85 10.25
N ALA A 88 6.89 -16.18 10.08
CA ALA A 88 7.01 -16.86 8.78
C ALA A 88 5.66 -17.11 8.05
N LEU A 89 4.53 -16.68 8.62
CA LEU A 89 3.20 -16.93 8.07
C LEU A 89 2.86 -16.02 6.87
N LEU A 90 3.62 -14.97 6.62
CA LEU A 90 3.40 -14.07 5.49
C LEU A 90 4.33 -14.39 4.32
N PRO A 91 3.82 -14.50 3.07
CA PRO A 91 4.67 -14.66 1.90
C PRO A 91 5.59 -13.44 1.71
N ASP A 92 6.83 -13.67 1.22
CA ASP A 92 7.87 -12.64 0.96
C ASP A 92 7.40 -11.43 0.12
N LYS A 93 6.30 -11.58 -0.63
CA LYS A 93 5.60 -10.46 -1.28
C LYS A 93 4.69 -9.75 -0.30
N ARG A 94 5.25 -8.86 0.51
CA ARG A 94 4.50 -7.96 1.40
C ARG A 94 3.65 -6.98 0.59
N ARG A 95 2.35 -7.30 0.55
CA ARG A 95 1.24 -6.45 0.07
C ARG A 95 1.13 -5.22 0.95
N GLY A 96 1.08 -4.03 0.36
CA GLY A 96 0.95 -2.77 1.12
C GLY A 96 1.59 -1.57 0.45
N ARG A 97 2.43 -1.79 -0.57
CA ARG A 97 2.76 -0.73 -1.51
C ARG A 97 1.60 -0.54 -2.49
N PRO A 98 1.10 0.69 -2.73
CA PRO A 98 0.63 1.03 -4.06
C PRO A 98 1.74 0.61 -5.05
N PRO A 99 1.44 0.05 -6.23
CA PRO A 99 2.48 -0.19 -7.23
C PRO A 99 3.35 1.06 -7.31
N LYS A 100 4.67 0.91 -7.15
CA LYS A 100 5.60 2.04 -7.09
C LYS A 100 5.19 3.03 -8.17
N ARG A 101 4.94 4.30 -7.85
CA ARG A 101 4.80 5.34 -8.87
C ARG A 101 5.96 5.26 -9.88
N SER A 102 7.15 4.77 -9.52
CA SER A 102 8.25 4.49 -10.44
C SER A 102 8.01 3.30 -11.39
N ASP A 103 7.43 2.19 -10.93
CA ASP A 103 7.11 1.05 -11.80
C ASP A 103 5.88 1.34 -12.65
N GLN A 104 4.90 2.06 -12.10
CA GLN A 104 3.76 2.56 -12.85
C GLN A 104 4.20 3.59 -13.89
N LYS A 105 5.03 4.59 -13.53
CA LYS A 105 5.59 5.53 -14.50
C LYS A 105 6.47 4.84 -15.54
N ARG A 106 7.24 3.81 -15.16
CA ARG A 106 8.04 3.01 -16.09
C ARG A 106 7.17 2.21 -17.04
N ARG A 107 6.10 1.57 -16.57
CA ARG A 107 5.12 0.86 -17.40
C ARG A 107 4.35 1.83 -18.30
N GLU A 108 3.90 2.95 -17.77
CA GLU A 108 3.24 4.03 -18.53
C GLU A 108 4.18 4.58 -19.62
N PHE A 109 5.46 4.73 -19.32
CA PHE A 109 6.49 5.14 -20.28
C PHE A 109 6.78 4.08 -21.33
N GLN A 110 6.86 2.81 -20.94
CA GLN A 110 6.99 1.69 -21.88
C GLN A 110 5.79 1.60 -22.81
N TRP A 111 4.55 1.67 -22.29
CA TRP A 111 3.35 1.71 -23.12
C TRP A 111 3.35 2.91 -24.06
N ALA A 112 3.74 4.09 -23.58
CA ALA A 112 3.79 5.28 -24.40
C ALA A 112 4.87 5.16 -25.51
N GLN A 113 6.03 4.57 -25.22
CA GLN A 113 7.06 4.28 -26.24
C GLN A 113 6.57 3.26 -27.26
N SER A 114 5.93 2.16 -26.84
CA SER A 114 5.38 1.15 -27.76
C SER A 114 4.31 1.75 -28.66
N VAL A 115 3.42 2.58 -28.12
CA VAL A 115 2.43 3.34 -28.92
C VAL A 115 3.12 4.24 -29.92
N SER A 116 4.14 5.00 -29.50
CA SER A 116 4.91 5.87 -30.41
C SER A 116 5.62 5.08 -31.51
N GLY A 117 6.16 3.90 -31.19
CA GLY A 117 6.81 3.00 -32.14
C GLY A 117 5.83 2.44 -33.17
N MET A 118 4.65 1.98 -32.74
CA MET A 118 3.60 1.46 -33.63
C MET A 118 3.01 2.54 -34.54
N LEU A 119 2.90 3.78 -34.06
CA LEU A 119 2.51 4.93 -34.88
C LEU A 119 3.58 5.28 -35.91
N GLY A 120 4.86 5.26 -35.51
CA GLY A 120 5.99 5.55 -36.40
C GLY A 120 6.26 4.48 -37.45
N SER A 121 5.96 3.21 -37.15
CA SER A 121 6.09 2.09 -38.10
C SER A 121 4.88 1.92 -39.02
N GLY A 122 3.77 2.62 -38.76
CA GLY A 122 2.51 2.46 -39.50
C GLY A 122 1.70 1.22 -39.11
N GLU A 123 2.09 0.52 -38.04
CA GLU A 123 1.37 -0.66 -37.52
C GLU A 123 0.02 -0.30 -36.90
N ALA A 124 -0.14 0.95 -36.44
CA ALA A 124 -1.40 1.47 -35.93
C ALA A 124 -1.74 2.83 -36.56
N GLY A 125 -3.01 3.05 -36.89
CA GLY A 125 -3.48 4.32 -37.47
C GLY A 125 -3.84 5.39 -36.42
N SER A 126 -3.94 5.01 -35.15
CA SER A 126 -4.25 5.96 -34.05
C SER A 126 -3.78 5.44 -32.70
N VAL A 127 -3.68 6.34 -31.71
CA VAL A 127 -3.32 6.00 -30.31
C VAL A 127 -4.31 4.99 -29.71
N ALA A 128 -5.60 5.10 -30.03
CA ALA A 128 -6.64 4.18 -29.54
C ALA A 128 -6.51 2.79 -30.16
N ASP A 129 -6.12 2.72 -31.42
CA ASP A 129 -5.89 1.48 -32.15
C ASP A 129 -4.63 0.76 -31.64
N ALA A 130 -3.53 1.50 -31.47
CA ALA A 130 -2.31 1.02 -30.83
C ALA A 130 -2.56 0.48 -29.41
N ALA A 131 -3.43 1.15 -28.64
CA ALA A 131 -3.82 0.69 -27.31
C ALA A 131 -4.58 -0.65 -27.34
N ARG A 132 -5.44 -0.88 -28.35
CA ARG A 132 -6.15 -2.17 -28.52
C ARG A 132 -5.19 -3.29 -28.91
N LEU A 133 -4.22 -3.02 -29.79
CA LEU A 133 -3.18 -3.98 -30.15
C LEU A 133 -2.32 -4.40 -28.95
N LEU A 134 -1.93 -3.46 -28.09
CA LEU A 134 -1.21 -3.78 -26.84
C LEU A 134 -2.04 -4.63 -25.87
N ILE A 135 -3.36 -4.40 -25.81
CA ILE A 135 -4.26 -5.22 -24.98
C ILE A 135 -4.37 -6.64 -25.54
N ALA A 136 -4.45 -6.78 -26.87
CA ALA A 136 -4.52 -8.08 -27.54
C ALA A 136 -3.25 -8.93 -27.31
N ARG A 137 -2.09 -8.28 -27.09
CA ARG A 137 -0.82 -8.94 -26.71
C ARG A 137 -0.77 -9.40 -25.24
N GLY A 138 -1.79 -9.10 -24.43
CA GLY A 138 -1.88 -9.53 -23.04
C GLY A 138 -1.00 -8.75 -22.06
N GLU A 139 -0.40 -7.63 -22.48
CA GLU A 139 0.60 -6.89 -21.69
C GLU A 139 0.00 -5.89 -20.68
N ILE A 140 -1.34 -5.85 -20.54
CA ILE A 140 -2.05 -4.82 -19.78
C ILE A 140 -3.09 -5.41 -18.81
N ASP A 141 -2.85 -5.18 -17.52
CA ASP A 141 -3.77 -5.53 -16.43
C ASP A 141 -4.94 -4.53 -16.30
N GLY A 142 -6.18 -5.04 -16.14
CA GLY A 142 -7.36 -4.23 -15.84
C GLY A 142 -8.70 -4.99 -15.86
N ASN A 143 -9.72 -4.41 -15.22
CA ASN A 143 -11.05 -5.02 -15.02
C ASN A 143 -11.92 -5.09 -16.29
N SER A 144 -11.67 -4.24 -17.29
CA SER A 144 -12.38 -4.26 -18.58
C SER A 144 -11.53 -3.64 -19.69
N ASP A 145 -11.76 -4.04 -20.94
CA ASP A 145 -10.96 -3.56 -22.08
C ASP A 145 -11.13 -2.06 -22.32
N ALA A 146 -12.32 -1.52 -22.10
CA ALA A 146 -12.54 -0.07 -22.14
C ALA A 146 -11.71 0.68 -21.09
N ALA A 147 -11.54 0.11 -19.89
CA ALA A 147 -10.69 0.69 -18.85
C ALA A 147 -9.20 0.59 -19.22
N LYS A 148 -8.77 -0.53 -19.81
CA LYS A 148 -7.40 -0.73 -20.29
C LYS A 148 -7.04 0.25 -21.41
N VAL A 149 -7.92 0.45 -22.39
CA VAL A 149 -7.71 1.42 -23.49
C VAL A 149 -7.54 2.83 -22.93
N LYS A 150 -8.45 3.27 -22.06
CA LYS A 150 -8.35 4.60 -21.42
C LYS A 150 -7.05 4.79 -20.65
N LYS A 151 -6.54 3.73 -20.01
CA LYS A 151 -5.30 3.74 -19.24
C LYS A 151 -4.08 4.00 -20.15
N VAL A 152 -3.97 3.28 -21.27
CA VAL A 152 -2.87 3.45 -22.24
C VAL A 152 -2.93 4.82 -22.92
N VAL A 153 -4.11 5.23 -23.38
CA VAL A 153 -4.30 6.53 -24.05
C VAL A 153 -3.91 7.68 -23.11
N ARG A 154 -4.34 7.62 -21.83
CA ARG A 154 -3.94 8.61 -20.81
C ARG A 154 -2.44 8.61 -20.55
N ALA A 155 -1.78 7.44 -20.52
CA ALA A 155 -0.34 7.34 -20.33
C ALA A 155 0.43 7.99 -21.49
N PHE A 156 0.03 7.72 -22.74
CA PHE A 156 0.63 8.31 -23.92
C PHE A 156 0.54 9.84 -23.92
N TYR A 157 -0.67 10.39 -23.75
CA TYR A 157 -0.86 11.85 -23.74
C TYR A 157 -0.14 12.52 -22.58
N ARG A 158 -0.10 11.91 -21.39
CA ARG A 158 0.62 12.46 -20.24
C ARG A 158 2.13 12.62 -20.51
N ILE A 159 2.72 11.78 -21.35
CA ILE A 159 4.16 11.74 -21.59
C ILE A 159 4.55 12.55 -22.83
N PHE A 160 3.79 12.43 -23.92
CA PHE A 160 4.15 13.01 -25.22
C PHE A 160 3.32 14.23 -25.62
N ARG A 161 2.23 14.52 -24.91
CA ARG A 161 1.43 15.73 -25.13
C ARG A 161 1.59 16.65 -23.92
N ARG A 162 2.68 17.43 -23.94
CA ARG A 162 2.75 18.67 -23.18
C ARG A 162 2.19 19.74 -24.09
N ASP A 163 1.03 20.28 -23.74
CA ASP A 163 0.73 21.65 -24.14
C ASP A 163 1.75 22.58 -23.46
#